data_AF-A0A2N0ZZM6-F1
#
_entry.id   AF-A0A2N0ZZM6-F1
#
_cell.length_a   1.000
_cell.length_b   1.000
_cell.length_c   1.000
_cell.angle_alpha   90.00
_cell.angle_beta   90.00
_cell.angle_gamma   90.00
#
_symmetry.space_group_name_H-M   'P 1'
#
loop_
_entity.id
_entity.type
_entity.pdbx_description
1 polymer ?
#
loop_
_entity_poly.entity_id
_entity_poly.type
_entity_poly.pdbx_seq_one_letter_code
_entity_poly.pdbx_strand_id
1 'polypeptide(L)'
;MLLFNNKFTTIYPMKNNSQISIPYTNNASLKLRYLAVQKFHEGQSRTSIAKILNVSRRLVNEWITKYLSGGFDALALKLATGQPSRLIPNAFNL
;
A
#
# COMPACT_ATOMS: atom_id res chain seq x y z
N MET A 1 41.96 9.55 -11.71
CA MET A 1 41.03 10.68 -11.59
C MET A 1 39.67 10.19 -12.07
N LEU A 2 38.73 10.04 -11.14
CA LEU A 2 37.43 9.39 -11.31
C LEU A 2 36.47 10.31 -12.06
N LEU A 3 35.72 9.79 -13.04
CA LEU A 3 34.30 10.11 -13.22
C LEU A 3 33.63 8.92 -13.93
N PHE A 4 33.19 7.93 -13.14
CA PHE A 4 32.24 6.92 -13.62
C PHE A 4 30.93 7.64 -13.97
N ASN A 5 30.61 7.65 -15.25
CA ASN A 5 29.37 8.18 -15.81
C ASN A 5 28.16 7.44 -15.23
N ASN A 6 27.48 8.07 -14.28
CA ASN A 6 26.19 7.64 -13.77
C ASN A 6 25.10 7.85 -14.83
N LYS A 7 24.97 6.90 -15.77
CA LYS A 7 23.82 6.79 -16.68
C LYS A 7 22.66 6.02 -16.00
N PHE A 8 22.10 6.57 -14.92
CA PHE A 8 20.88 6.04 -14.30
C PHE A 8 19.80 7.12 -14.07
N THR A 9 19.61 8.00 -15.05
CA THR A 9 18.48 8.95 -15.03
C THR A 9 17.78 8.96 -16.38
N THR A 10 17.14 7.84 -16.74
CA THR A 10 16.18 7.82 -17.85
C THR A 10 14.88 8.50 -17.42
N ILE A 11 14.76 9.77 -17.79
CA ILE A 11 13.59 10.42 -18.42
C ILE A 11 12.21 9.78 -18.16
N TYR A 12 11.60 10.11 -17.02
CA TYR A 12 10.15 10.27 -16.95
C TYR A 12 9.86 11.69 -16.47
N PRO A 13 9.04 12.48 -17.17
CA PRO A 13 8.57 13.74 -16.63
C PRO A 13 7.70 13.44 -15.41
N MET A 14 8.22 13.68 -14.20
CA MET A 14 7.40 13.74 -12.99
C MET A 14 6.42 14.90 -13.17
N LYS A 15 5.20 14.55 -13.58
CA LYS A 15 4.09 15.47 -13.73
C LYS A 15 3.65 15.90 -12.32
N ASN A 16 4.13 17.07 -11.91
CA ASN A 16 3.74 17.72 -10.68
C ASN A 16 2.23 17.98 -10.63
N ASN A 17 1.67 17.79 -9.43
CA ASN A 17 0.27 17.97 -8.98
C ASN A 17 -0.62 16.71 -8.97
N SER A 18 -0.23 15.71 -8.17
CA SER A 18 -1.09 14.57 -7.81
C SER A 18 -2.20 14.99 -6.83
N GLN A 19 -3.28 15.54 -7.36
CA GLN A 19 -4.60 15.62 -6.68
C GLN A 19 -5.20 14.21 -6.62
N ILE A 20 -4.58 13.29 -5.90
CA ILE A 20 -5.19 11.98 -5.64
C ILE A 20 -6.26 12.16 -4.55
N SER A 21 -7.51 11.87 -4.90
CA SER A 21 -8.61 11.90 -3.93
C SER A 21 -8.46 10.69 -3.00
N ILE A 22 -7.88 10.94 -1.81
CA ILE A 22 -7.68 9.92 -0.78
C ILE A 22 -8.96 9.83 0.04
N PRO A 23 -9.60 8.65 0.14
CA PRO A 23 -10.81 8.51 0.95
C PRO A 23 -10.48 8.71 2.44
N TYR A 24 -11.41 9.34 3.16
CA TYR A 24 -11.29 9.49 4.61
C TYR A 24 -11.31 8.13 5.31
N THR A 25 -10.48 7.98 6.34
CA THR A 25 -10.47 6.78 7.19
C THR A 25 -10.00 7.10 8.60
N ASN A 26 -10.57 6.42 9.59
CA ASN A 26 -10.10 6.48 10.97
C ASN A 26 -9.04 5.39 11.27
N ASN A 27 -8.85 4.42 10.37
CA ASN A 27 -7.92 3.31 10.58
C ASN A 27 -6.47 3.76 10.36
N ALA A 28 -5.65 3.76 11.41
CA ALA A 28 -4.24 4.16 11.32
C ALA A 28 -3.43 3.35 10.30
N SER A 29 -3.67 2.03 10.24
CA SER A 29 -3.02 1.18 9.24
C SER A 29 -3.43 1.52 7.80
N LEU A 30 -4.67 1.96 7.60
CA LEU A 30 -5.18 2.35 6.28
C LEU A 30 -4.60 3.71 5.87
N LYS A 31 -4.48 4.66 6.81
CA LYS A 31 -3.77 5.93 6.60
C LYS A 31 -2.34 5.70 6.10
N LEU A 32 -1.60 4.77 6.71
CA LEU A 32 -0.24 4.43 6.27
C LEU A 32 -0.20 3.88 4.83
N ARG A 33 -1.17 3.04 4.45
CA ARG A 33 -1.26 2.52 3.08
C ARG A 33 -1.56 3.64 2.08
N TYR A 34 -2.45 4.56 2.44
CA TYR A 34 -2.80 5.70 1.60
C TYR A 34 -1.64 6.68 1.44
N LEU A 35 -0.88 6.93 2.51
CA LEU A 35 0.35 7.70 2.45
C LEU A 35 1.40 7.03 1.54
N ALA A 36 1.53 5.70 1.57
CA ALA A 36 2.41 4.98 0.67
C ALA A 36 2.03 5.18 -0.81
N VAL A 37 0.74 5.15 -1.12
CA VAL A 37 0.21 5.42 -2.45
C VAL A 37 0.45 6.88 -2.86
N GLN A 38 0.22 7.85 -1.96
CA GLN A 38 0.52 9.25 -2.21
C GLN A 38 1.99 9.46 -2.58
N LYS A 39 2.92 8.91 -1.79
CA LYS A 39 4.36 8.99 -2.08
C LYS A 39 4.75 8.28 -3.37
N PHE A 40 4.06 7.20 -3.73
CA PHE A 40 4.26 6.54 -5.02
C PHE A 40 3.83 7.42 -6.19
N HIS A 41 2.73 8.17 -6.08
CA HIS A 41 2.31 9.17 -7.09
C HIS A 41 3.21 10.41 -7.12
N GLU A 42 3.82 10.79 -6.01
CA GLU A 42 4.95 11.72 -5.96
C GLU A 42 6.23 11.14 -6.59
N GLY A 43 6.16 9.92 -7.15
CA GLY A 43 7.21 9.16 -7.85
C GLY A 43 8.38 8.72 -6.98
N GLN A 44 8.18 8.60 -5.67
CA GLN A 44 9.11 7.93 -4.79
C GLN A 44 9.18 6.43 -5.11
N SER A 45 10.40 5.88 -5.05
CA SER A 45 10.58 4.43 -5.21
C SER A 45 10.01 3.65 -4.02
N ARG A 46 9.58 2.40 -4.23
CA ARG A 46 9.02 1.54 -3.16
C ARG A 46 10.00 1.35 -1.99
N THR A 47 11.30 1.35 -2.26
CA THR A 47 12.37 1.29 -1.25
C THR A 47 12.48 2.59 -0.46
N SER A 48 12.39 3.75 -1.10
CA SER A 48 12.35 5.06 -0.44
C SER A 48 11.12 5.21 0.45
N ILE A 49 9.95 4.81 -0.06
CA ILE A 49 8.67 4.86 0.68
C ILE A 49 8.75 4.02 1.97
N ALA A 50 9.33 2.82 1.88
CA ALA A 50 9.53 1.95 3.04
C ALA A 50 10.37 2.62 4.15
N LYS A 51 11.43 3.35 3.76
CA LYS A 51 12.26 4.12 4.69
C LYS A 51 11.51 5.30 5.29
N ILE A 52 10.79 6.06 4.46
CA ILE A 52 10.01 7.25 4.87
C ILE A 52 8.92 6.88 5.88
N LEU A 53 8.20 5.78 5.64
CA LEU A 53 7.11 5.33 6.49
C LEU A 53 7.54 4.36 7.60
N ASN A 54 8.84 4.06 7.70
CA ASN A 54 9.41 3.08 8.64
C ASN A 54 8.69 1.72 8.63
N VAL A 55 8.40 1.19 7.44
CA VAL A 55 7.75 -0.11 7.24
C VAL A 55 8.62 -1.01 6.35
N SER A 56 8.36 -2.31 6.37
CA SER A 56 9.11 -3.23 5.53
C SER A 56 8.82 -3.00 4.03
N ARG A 57 9.86 -3.16 3.20
CA ARG A 57 9.73 -3.11 1.74
C ARG A 57 8.70 -4.10 1.19
N ARG A 58 8.57 -5.27 1.84
CA ARG A 58 7.58 -6.30 1.47
C ARG A 58 6.16 -5.77 1.58
N LEU A 59 5.84 -5.07 2.67
CA LEU A 59 4.51 -4.49 2.89
C LEU A 59 4.21 -3.39 1.86
N VAL A 60 5.17 -2.50 1.59
CA VAL A 60 5.00 -1.47 0.56
C VAL A 60 4.76 -2.09 -0.80
N ASN A 61 5.53 -3.11 -1.18
CA ASN A 61 5.31 -3.83 -2.44
C ASN A 61 3.90 -4.43 -2.51
N GLU A 62 3.45 -5.09 -1.44
CA GLU A 62 2.10 -5.66 -1.36
C GLU A 62 1.03 -4.58 -1.52
N TRP A 63 1.15 -3.45 -0.82
CA TRP A 63 0.19 -2.36 -0.89
C TRP A 63 0.15 -1.71 -2.27
N ILE A 64 1.30 -1.38 -2.84
CA ILE A 64 1.35 -0.77 -4.17
C ILE A 64 0.84 -1.74 -5.23
N THR A 65 1.13 -3.04 -5.12
CA THR A 65 0.60 -4.05 -6.05
C THR A 65 -0.93 -4.14 -5.96
N LYS A 66 -1.48 -4.19 -4.74
CA LYS A 66 -2.93 -4.18 -4.50
C LYS A 66 -3.59 -2.92 -5.06
N TYR A 67 -2.97 -1.76 -4.84
CA TYR A 67 -3.44 -0.48 -5.36
C TYR A 67 -3.49 -0.47 -6.89
N LEU A 68 -2.43 -0.97 -7.54
CA LEU A 68 -2.38 -1.05 -9.00
C LEU A 68 -3.42 -2.03 -9.57
N SER A 69 -3.80 -3.07 -8.83
CA SER A 69 -4.82 -4.03 -9.26
C SER A 69 -6.26 -3.56 -9.08
N GLY A 70 -6.56 -2.79 -8.03
CA GLY A 70 -7.95 -2.51 -7.63
C GLY A 70 -8.16 -1.23 -6.82
N GLY A 71 -7.25 -0.27 -6.94
CA GLY A 71 -7.37 1.05 -6.33
C GLY A 71 -7.41 1.03 -4.80
N PHE A 72 -8.08 2.03 -4.22
CA PHE A 72 -8.17 2.18 -2.76
C PHE A 72 -9.06 1.12 -2.09
N ASP A 73 -10.06 0.59 -2.79
CA ASP A 73 -10.93 -0.47 -2.26
C ASP A 73 -10.14 -1.76 -2.00
N ALA A 74 -9.21 -2.11 -2.90
CA ALA A 74 -8.29 -3.22 -2.70
C ALA A 74 -7.32 -3.03 -1.53
N LEU A 75 -7.07 -1.79 -1.10
CA LEU A 75 -6.23 -1.46 0.06
C LEU A 75 -6.97 -1.60 1.37
N ALA A 76 -8.29 -1.43 1.37
CA ALA A 76 -9.14 -1.59 2.56
C ALA A 76 -9.32 -3.06 2.97
N LEU A 77 -9.08 -4.00 2.06
CA LEU A 77 -9.26 -5.44 2.28
C LEU A 77 -8.21 -6.04 3.24
N LYS A 78 -8.49 -5.90 4.53
CA LYS A 78 -8.42 -7.01 5.48
C LYS A 78 -9.53 -6.83 6.50
N LEU A 79 -10.78 -7.01 6.07
CA LEU A 79 -11.71 -7.66 6.97
C LEU A 79 -11.11 -9.04 7.16
N ALA A 80 -10.54 -9.30 8.33
CA ALA A 80 -10.37 -10.68 8.74
C ALA A 80 -11.79 -11.25 8.67
N THR A 81 -12.09 -12.03 7.64
CA THR A 81 -13.16 -13.03 7.75
C THR A 81 -12.73 -13.86 8.94
N GLY A 82 -13.23 -13.50 10.12
CA GLY A 82 -12.94 -14.20 11.34
C GLY A 82 -13.19 -15.67 11.06
N GLN A 83 -12.31 -16.53 11.56
CA GLN A 83 -12.59 -17.95 11.58
C GLN A 83 -13.99 -18.09 12.17
N PRO A 84 -14.99 -18.62 11.45
CA PRO A 84 -16.34 -18.70 11.97
C PRO A 84 -16.27 -19.43 13.31
N SER A 85 -16.85 -18.83 14.36
CA SER A 85 -16.89 -19.44 15.69
C SER A 85 -17.52 -20.81 15.55
N ARG A 86 -16.74 -21.86 15.82
CA ARG A 86 -17.20 -23.25 15.80
C ARG A 86 -18.04 -23.51 17.04
N LEU A 87 -19.20 -22.86 17.13
CA LEU A 87 -20.26 -23.23 18.06
C LEU A 87 -21.53 -23.33 17.24
N ILE A 88 -21.72 -24.51 16.65
CA ILE A 88 -22.98 -24.92 16.03
C ILE A 88 -23.87 -25.33 17.22
N PRO A 89 -24.96 -24.60 17.56
CA PRO A 89 -25.85 -25.01 18.63
C PRO A 89 -27.00 -25.83 18.02
N ASN A 90 -26.74 -27.09 17.64
CA ASN A 90 -27.80 -28.11 17.56
C ASN A 90 -27.23 -29.50 17.23
N ALA A 91 -27.16 -30.38 18.23
CA ALA A 91 -27.02 -31.82 18.00
C ALA A 91 -27.47 -32.65 19.23
N PHE A 92 -28.58 -32.30 19.88
CA PHE A 92 -29.26 -33.22 20.80
C PHE A 92 -30.77 -32.95 20.78
N ASN A 93 -31.43 -33.50 19.76
CA ASN A 93 -32.83 -33.92 19.84
C ASN A 93 -32.91 -35.29 19.19
N LEU A 94 -32.73 -36.33 20.01
CA LEU A 94 -33.17 -37.70 19.82
C LEU A 94 -33.65 -38.22 21.17
#